data_AF-A0A191ZFW9-F1
#
_entry.id   AF-A0A191ZFW9-F1
#
_cell.length_a   1.000
_cell.length_b   1.000
_cell.length_c   1.000
_cell.angle_alpha   90.00
_cell.angle_beta   90.00
_cell.angle_gamma   90.00
#
_symmetry.space_group_name_H-M   'P 1'
#
loop_
_entity.id
_entity.type
_entity.pdbx_description
1 polymer ?
#
loop_
_entity_poly.entity_id
_entity_poly.type
_entity_poly.pdbx_seq_one_letter_code
_entity_poly.pdbx_strand_id
1 'polypeptide(L)'
;MSHGLHTHAPHDEAVHEAAHHEAAQGGAHEPTRGLNQWVAIFTALIAALGAMVSYQGSNLMNEVLLYKNEAVLKKTKATDEWNYYQAVSTKMHLMELAVELAPTDRVTGFKDEIAKYKAQKVEIKQRADLLEKESEKANEESRLLNKPHHDLEIAMIFFQIAISLASITALTRRRWLFVAGLVSAAIGIGLWGVALVMMA
;
A
#
# COMPACT_ATOMS: atom_id res chain seq x y z
N MET A 1 55.44 -27.11 -24.37
CA MET A 1 54.64 -26.73 -23.19
C MET A 1 54.25 -25.27 -23.37
N SER A 2 53.07 -25.00 -23.94
CA SER A 2 52.59 -23.64 -24.22
C SER A 2 52.17 -22.97 -22.92
N HIS A 3 52.93 -21.94 -22.53
CA HIS A 3 52.60 -21.05 -21.43
C HIS A 3 51.41 -20.18 -21.86
N GLY A 4 50.23 -20.43 -21.32
CA GLY A 4 49.04 -19.62 -21.56
C GLY A 4 49.22 -18.26 -20.88
N LEU A 5 49.47 -17.23 -21.69
CA LEU A 5 49.47 -15.84 -21.25
C LEU A 5 48.00 -15.47 -20.95
N HIS A 6 47.57 -15.63 -19.70
CA HIS A 6 46.25 -15.19 -19.26
C HIS A 6 46.24 -13.65 -19.21
N THR A 7 45.88 -13.03 -20.33
CA THR A 7 45.52 -11.62 -20.38
C THR A 7 44.08 -11.50 -19.89
N HIS A 8 43.90 -11.03 -18.66
CA HIS A 8 42.59 -10.60 -18.21
C HIS A 8 42.12 -9.41 -19.05
N ALA A 9 40.84 -9.38 -19.39
CA ALA A 9 40.27 -8.23 -20.05
C ALA A 9 40.29 -7.04 -19.07
N PRO A 10 40.54 -5.80 -19.50
CA PRO A 10 40.70 -4.64 -18.60
C PRO A 10 39.47 -4.37 -17.72
N HIS A 11 38.32 -4.95 -18.07
CA HIS A 11 37.09 -4.91 -17.29
C HIS A 11 37.08 -5.92 -16.15
N ASP A 12 37.71 -7.10 -16.30
CA ASP A 12 37.86 -8.06 -15.19
C ASP A 12 38.83 -7.52 -14.14
N GLU A 13 39.86 -6.79 -14.58
CA GLU A 13 40.82 -6.11 -13.70
C GLU A 13 40.17 -4.92 -12.98
N ALA A 14 39.32 -4.14 -13.67
CA ALA A 14 38.55 -3.05 -13.05
C ALA A 14 37.46 -3.54 -12.09
N VAL A 15 36.85 -4.71 -12.33
CA VAL A 15 35.85 -5.31 -11.43
C VAL A 15 36.54 -5.95 -10.23
N HIS A 16 37.69 -6.61 -10.42
CA HIS A 16 38.52 -7.05 -9.30
C HIS A 16 39.09 -5.86 -8.52
N GLU A 17 39.54 -4.79 -9.17
CA GLU A 17 40.06 -3.59 -8.53
C GLU A 17 38.94 -2.79 -7.85
N ALA A 18 37.71 -2.73 -8.40
CA ALA A 18 36.55 -2.16 -7.72
C ALA A 18 36.11 -3.01 -6.52
N ALA A 19 36.07 -4.35 -6.67
CA ALA A 19 35.76 -5.26 -5.56
C ALA A 19 36.86 -5.24 -4.48
N HIS A 20 38.13 -5.11 -4.88
CA HIS A 20 39.25 -4.92 -3.97
C HIS A 20 39.30 -3.50 -3.41
N HIS A 21 38.81 -2.45 -4.08
CA HIS A 21 38.71 -1.11 -3.50
C HIS A 21 37.52 -0.97 -2.53
N GLU A 22 36.43 -1.71 -2.74
CA GLU A 22 35.33 -1.83 -1.77
C GLU A 22 35.71 -2.73 -0.59
N ALA A 23 36.48 -3.81 -0.80
CA ALA A 23 36.95 -4.70 0.26
C ALA A 23 38.23 -4.22 0.99
N ALA A 24 39.09 -3.43 0.34
CA ALA A 24 40.37 -2.96 0.90
C ALA A 24 40.30 -1.61 1.62
N GLN A 25 39.10 -1.03 1.84
CA GLN A 25 38.93 -0.05 2.93
C GLN A 25 39.09 -0.69 4.33
N GLY A 26 39.38 -2.00 4.41
CA GLY A 26 39.58 -2.79 5.63
C GLY A 26 41.00 -2.92 6.21
N GLY A 27 42.05 -2.20 5.76
CA GLY A 27 43.42 -2.39 6.30
C GLY A 27 44.20 -1.10 6.64
N ALA A 28 44.93 -1.08 7.78
CA ALA A 28 45.91 -0.07 8.30
C ALA A 28 45.52 0.76 9.57
N HIS A 29 45.70 0.13 10.74
CA HIS A 29 45.53 0.59 12.14
C HIS A 29 45.30 2.09 12.45
N GLU A 30 44.14 2.41 13.06
CA GLU A 30 43.93 3.55 13.97
C GLU A 30 42.70 3.27 14.89
N PRO A 31 42.64 3.81 16.12
CA PRO A 31 41.54 3.59 17.08
C PRO A 31 40.17 4.14 16.61
N THR A 32 40.12 4.77 15.45
CA THR A 32 38.93 5.28 14.76
C THR A 32 38.26 4.23 13.86
N ARG A 33 38.92 3.09 13.56
CA ARG A 33 38.34 1.97 12.79
C ARG A 33 37.13 1.32 13.45
N GLY A 34 37.15 1.22 14.78
CA GLY A 34 36.07 0.59 15.53
C GLY A 34 34.73 1.25 15.24
N LEU A 35 34.66 2.59 15.32
CA LEU A 35 33.40 3.31 15.11
C LEU A 35 32.82 3.05 13.72
N ASN A 36 33.63 3.12 12.66
CA ASN A 36 33.15 2.90 11.29
C ASN A 36 32.71 1.44 11.07
N GLN A 37 33.44 0.46 11.62
CA GLN A 37 33.04 -0.95 11.56
C GLN A 37 31.74 -1.22 12.34
N TRP A 38 31.59 -0.61 13.51
CA TRP A 38 30.35 -0.68 14.32
C TRP A 38 29.17 -0.02 13.61
N VAL A 39 29.38 1.13 12.96
CA VAL A 39 28.36 1.82 12.16
C VAL A 39 27.93 0.96 10.97
N ALA A 40 28.86 0.29 10.29
CA ALA A 40 28.54 -0.62 9.19
C ALA A 40 27.70 -1.82 9.64
N ILE A 41 28.11 -2.49 10.73
CA ILE A 41 27.35 -3.61 11.31
C ILE A 41 25.95 -3.16 11.76
N PHE A 42 25.87 -2.02 12.46
CA PHE A 42 24.59 -1.44 12.88
C PHE A 42 23.67 -1.16 11.69
N THR A 43 24.20 -0.54 10.64
CA THR A 43 23.44 -0.23 9.43
C THR A 43 22.90 -1.49 8.76
N ALA A 44 23.72 -2.55 8.64
CA ALA A 44 23.31 -3.82 8.07
C ALA A 44 22.19 -4.50 8.89
N LEU A 45 22.26 -4.45 10.23
CA LEU A 45 21.22 -4.99 11.11
C LEU A 45 19.91 -4.22 10.99
N ILE A 46 19.96 -2.88 11.01
CA ILE A 46 18.75 -2.05 10.84
C ILE A 46 18.15 -2.22 9.44
N ALA A 47 18.97 -2.40 8.40
CA ALA A 47 18.47 -2.69 7.06
C ALA A 47 17.74 -4.04 6.98
N ALA A 48 18.27 -5.10 7.62
CA ALA A 48 17.59 -6.40 7.67
C ALA A 48 16.26 -6.33 8.44
N LEU A 49 16.22 -5.61 9.56
CA LEU A 49 14.96 -5.37 10.30
C LEU A 49 13.98 -4.52 9.48
N GLY A 50 14.46 -3.47 8.81
CA GLY A 50 13.68 -2.67 7.89
C GLY A 50 13.06 -3.54 6.79
N ALA A 51 13.83 -4.41 6.16
CA ALA A 51 13.30 -5.33 5.14
C ALA A 51 12.17 -6.22 5.68
N MET A 52 12.28 -6.71 6.92
CA MET A 52 11.21 -7.49 7.56
C MET A 52 9.95 -6.66 7.81
N VAL A 53 10.09 -5.43 8.31
CA VAL A 53 8.97 -4.49 8.51
C VAL A 53 8.31 -4.12 7.18
N SER A 54 9.12 -3.89 6.14
CA SER A 54 8.63 -3.62 4.78
C SER A 54 7.81 -4.79 4.24
N TYR A 55 8.28 -6.03 4.41
CA TYR A 55 7.56 -7.22 3.99
C TYR A 55 6.20 -7.36 4.69
N GLN A 56 6.17 -7.19 6.01
CA GLN A 56 4.93 -7.26 6.80
C GLN A 56 3.95 -6.13 6.41
N GLY A 57 4.46 -4.89 6.29
CA GLY A 57 3.67 -3.75 5.87
C GLY A 57 3.10 -3.94 4.46
N SER A 58 3.91 -4.48 3.54
CA SER A 58 3.46 -4.76 2.17
C SER A 58 2.36 -5.81 2.11
N ASN A 59 2.46 -6.89 2.88
CA ASN A 59 1.42 -7.92 2.92
C ASN A 59 0.10 -7.38 3.47
N LEU A 60 0.16 -6.61 4.57
CA LEU A 60 -1.02 -5.99 5.17
C LEU A 60 -1.64 -4.94 4.25
N MET A 61 -0.82 -4.15 3.55
CA MET A 61 -1.27 -3.19 2.54
C MET A 61 -2.00 -3.88 1.40
N ASN A 62 -1.49 -5.02 0.91
CA ASN A 62 -2.12 -5.77 -0.16
C ASN A 62 -3.52 -6.23 0.24
N GLU A 63 -3.69 -6.68 1.48
CA GLU A 63 -4.99 -7.11 1.99
C GLU A 63 -5.95 -5.92 2.18
N VAL A 64 -5.49 -4.83 2.77
CA VAL A 64 -6.24 -3.56 2.86
C VAL A 64 -6.71 -3.09 1.49
N LEU A 65 -5.83 -3.14 0.50
CA LEU A 65 -6.08 -2.68 -0.86
C LEU A 65 -7.09 -3.59 -1.57
N LEU A 66 -7.04 -4.90 -1.33
CA LEU A 66 -8.02 -5.85 -1.85
C LEU A 66 -9.43 -5.51 -1.34
N TYR A 67 -9.61 -5.34 -0.03
CA TYR A 67 -10.91 -4.97 0.54
C TYR A 67 -11.40 -3.59 0.08
N LYS A 68 -10.50 -2.60 -0.05
CA LYS A 68 -10.83 -1.28 -0.61
C LYS A 68 -11.29 -1.38 -2.06
N ASN A 69 -10.60 -2.15 -2.88
CA ASN A 69 -10.96 -2.35 -4.28
C ASN A 69 -12.31 -3.06 -4.42
N GLU A 70 -12.59 -4.06 -3.58
CA GLU A 70 -13.90 -4.70 -3.53
C GLU A 70 -15.00 -3.71 -3.13
N ALA A 71 -14.75 -2.89 -2.10
CA ALA A 71 -15.69 -1.86 -1.66
C ALA A 71 -16.01 -0.86 -2.77
N VAL A 72 -14.97 -0.40 -3.48
CA VAL A 72 -15.11 0.50 -4.64
C VAL A 72 -15.89 -0.17 -5.77
N LEU A 73 -15.54 -1.41 -6.14
CA LEU A 73 -16.25 -2.16 -7.19
C LEU A 73 -17.74 -2.31 -6.85
N LYS A 74 -18.06 -2.68 -5.61
CA LYS A 74 -19.45 -2.82 -5.14
C LYS A 74 -20.17 -1.46 -5.15
N LYS A 75 -19.50 -0.38 -4.75
CA LYS A 75 -20.06 0.98 -4.79
C LYS A 75 -20.34 1.44 -6.21
N THR A 76 -19.45 1.15 -7.16
CA THR A 76 -19.66 1.42 -8.59
C THR A 76 -20.87 0.66 -9.10
N LYS A 77 -20.98 -0.64 -8.83
CA LYS A 77 -22.16 -1.44 -9.21
C LYS A 77 -23.45 -0.91 -8.59
N ALA A 78 -23.43 -0.49 -7.33
CA ALA A 78 -24.58 0.14 -6.67
C ALA A 78 -24.97 1.46 -7.37
N THR A 79 -23.98 2.25 -7.77
CA THR A 79 -24.18 3.50 -8.52
C THR A 79 -24.81 3.23 -9.89
N ASP A 80 -24.38 2.17 -10.58
CA ASP A 80 -24.96 1.75 -11.85
C ASP A 80 -26.43 1.33 -11.70
N GLU A 81 -26.77 0.57 -10.66
CA GLU A 81 -28.17 0.22 -10.36
C GLU A 81 -29.00 1.46 -9.99
N TRP A 82 -28.45 2.41 -9.24
CA TRP A 82 -29.12 3.68 -8.95
C TRP A 82 -29.33 4.51 -10.22
N ASN A 83 -28.35 4.57 -11.12
CA ASN A 83 -28.48 5.24 -12.41
C ASN A 83 -29.57 4.58 -13.27
N TYR A 84 -29.62 3.25 -13.27
CA TYR A 84 -30.67 2.50 -13.95
C TYR A 84 -32.06 2.74 -13.33
N TYR A 85 -32.15 2.80 -11.99
CA TYR A 85 -33.37 3.17 -11.27
C TYR A 85 -33.85 4.56 -11.69
N GLN A 86 -32.95 5.55 -11.77
CA GLN A 86 -33.29 6.89 -12.22
C GLN A 86 -33.80 6.89 -13.67
N ALA A 87 -33.14 6.15 -14.56
CA ALA A 87 -33.58 6.02 -15.95
C ALA A 87 -34.99 5.40 -16.07
N VAL A 88 -35.28 4.34 -15.30
CA VAL A 88 -36.62 3.73 -15.25
C VAL A 88 -37.64 4.69 -14.64
N SER A 89 -37.26 5.45 -13.61
CA SER A 89 -38.13 6.47 -13.02
C SER A 89 -38.51 7.56 -14.02
N THR A 90 -37.55 8.04 -14.82
CA THR A 90 -37.83 9.01 -15.89
C THR A 90 -38.77 8.42 -16.93
N LYS A 91 -38.56 7.17 -17.37
CA LYS A 91 -39.49 6.49 -18.30
C LYS A 91 -40.90 6.37 -17.71
N MET A 92 -41.03 6.03 -16.44
CA MET A 92 -42.30 5.95 -15.74
C MET A 92 -43.01 7.31 -15.71
N HIS A 93 -42.31 8.39 -15.33
CA HIS A 93 -42.88 9.75 -15.31
C HIS A 93 -43.30 10.22 -16.70
N LEU A 94 -42.57 9.85 -17.75
CA LEU A 94 -43.00 10.12 -19.13
C LEU A 94 -44.28 9.36 -19.50
N MET A 95 -44.46 8.13 -19.03
CA MET A 95 -45.71 7.38 -19.24
C MET A 95 -46.87 7.95 -18.42
N GLU A 96 -46.62 8.42 -17.19
CA GLU A 96 -47.62 9.13 -16.37
C GLU A 96 -48.10 10.39 -17.08
N LEU A 97 -47.18 11.19 -17.63
CA LEU A 97 -47.52 12.36 -18.45
C LEU A 97 -48.29 11.96 -19.73
N ALA A 98 -47.92 10.85 -20.36
CA ALA A 98 -48.63 10.34 -21.54
C ALA A 98 -50.07 9.92 -21.23
N VAL A 99 -50.35 9.39 -20.03
CA VAL A 99 -51.72 9.07 -19.59
C VAL A 99 -52.59 10.31 -19.50
N GLU A 100 -52.04 11.44 -19.05
CA GLU A 100 -52.77 12.72 -18.94
C GLU A 100 -53.04 13.37 -20.30
N LEU A 101 -52.15 13.15 -21.28
CA LEU A 101 -52.21 13.78 -22.61
C LEU A 101 -52.89 12.91 -23.69
N ALA A 102 -52.95 11.59 -23.50
CA ALA A 102 -53.41 10.66 -24.52
C ALA A 102 -54.94 10.54 -24.60
N PRO A 103 -55.49 10.26 -25.79
CA PRO A 103 -56.89 9.88 -25.95
C PRO A 103 -57.20 8.56 -25.22
N THR A 104 -58.47 8.40 -24.81
CA THR A 104 -58.95 7.37 -23.87
C THR A 104 -58.70 5.93 -24.32
N ASP A 105 -58.47 5.70 -25.61
CA ASP A 105 -58.19 4.41 -26.24
C ASP A 105 -56.77 3.88 -25.95
N ARG A 106 -55.80 4.77 -25.68
CA ARG A 106 -54.39 4.38 -25.42
C ARG A 106 -53.98 4.42 -23.96
N VAL A 107 -54.84 4.94 -23.09
CA VAL A 107 -54.58 5.10 -21.65
C VAL A 107 -54.32 3.76 -20.94
N THR A 108 -54.99 2.68 -21.34
CA THR A 108 -54.83 1.36 -20.73
C THR A 108 -53.42 0.80 -20.93
N GLY A 109 -52.88 0.87 -22.15
CA GLY A 109 -51.51 0.41 -22.44
C GLY A 109 -50.43 1.17 -21.67
N PHE A 110 -50.61 2.49 -21.46
CA PHE A 110 -49.66 3.27 -20.64
C PHE A 110 -49.74 2.91 -19.14
N LYS A 111 -50.94 2.63 -18.62
CA LYS A 111 -51.11 2.17 -17.22
C LYS A 111 -50.43 0.82 -16.97
N ASP A 112 -50.46 -0.09 -17.94
CA ASP A 112 -49.78 -1.38 -17.84
C ASP A 112 -48.24 -1.22 -17.82
N GLU A 113 -47.68 -0.35 -18.68
CA GLU A 113 -46.25 -0.03 -18.65
C GLU A 113 -45.83 0.68 -17.34
N ILE A 114 -46.66 1.58 -16.79
CA ILE A 114 -46.41 2.20 -15.48
C ILE A 114 -46.33 1.13 -14.39
N ALA A 115 -47.28 0.18 -14.37
CA ALA A 115 -47.28 -0.91 -13.39
C ALA A 115 -46.01 -1.78 -13.49
N LYS A 116 -45.58 -2.08 -14.72
CA LYS A 116 -44.33 -2.81 -15.01
C LYS A 116 -43.10 -2.05 -14.54
N TYR A 117 -42.96 -0.77 -14.86
CA TYR A 117 -41.83 0.04 -14.39
C TYR A 117 -41.81 0.20 -12.87
N LYS A 118 -42.98 0.30 -12.24
CA LYS A 118 -43.08 0.35 -10.77
C LYS A 118 -42.57 -0.93 -10.11
N ALA A 119 -42.92 -2.09 -10.67
CA ALA A 119 -42.38 -3.38 -10.21
C ALA A 119 -40.86 -3.46 -10.40
N GLN A 120 -40.35 -3.09 -11.59
CA GLN A 120 -38.91 -3.09 -11.87
C GLN A 120 -38.12 -2.19 -10.92
N LYS A 121 -38.64 -0.99 -10.60
CA LYS A 121 -38.01 -0.07 -9.66
C LYS A 121 -37.79 -0.66 -8.27
N VAL A 122 -38.71 -1.51 -7.79
CA VAL A 122 -38.56 -2.17 -6.48
C VAL A 122 -37.40 -3.15 -6.51
N GLU A 123 -37.30 -3.98 -7.55
CA GLU A 123 -36.20 -4.94 -7.71
C GLU A 123 -34.84 -4.24 -7.84
N ILE A 124 -34.76 -3.20 -8.67
CA ILE A 124 -33.53 -2.42 -8.87
C ILE A 124 -33.08 -1.78 -7.56
N LYS A 125 -34.03 -1.19 -6.81
CA LYS A 125 -33.73 -0.59 -5.50
C LYS A 125 -33.19 -1.63 -4.52
N GLN A 126 -33.81 -2.80 -4.45
CA GLN A 126 -33.33 -3.88 -3.58
C GLN A 126 -31.90 -4.32 -3.94
N ARG A 127 -31.58 -4.45 -5.23
CA ARG A 127 -30.21 -4.77 -5.68
C ARG A 127 -29.21 -3.67 -5.32
N ALA A 128 -29.59 -2.40 -5.54
CA ALA A 128 -28.75 -1.26 -5.18
C ALA A 128 -28.46 -1.21 -3.67
N ASP A 129 -29.50 -1.37 -2.83
CA ASP A 129 -29.38 -1.37 -1.38
C ASP A 129 -28.52 -2.54 -0.87
N LEU A 130 -28.58 -3.71 -1.52
CA LEU A 130 -27.74 -4.87 -1.20
C LEU A 130 -26.27 -4.59 -1.53
N LEU A 131 -25.98 -4.08 -2.72
CA LEU A 131 -24.62 -3.75 -3.15
C LEU A 131 -23.99 -2.65 -2.27
N GLU A 132 -24.79 -1.68 -1.83
CA GLU A 132 -24.36 -0.62 -0.92
C GLU A 132 -23.98 -1.18 0.45
N LYS A 133 -24.78 -2.09 1.02
CA LYS A 133 -24.44 -2.80 2.26
C LYS A 133 -23.18 -3.64 2.14
N GLU A 134 -22.99 -4.33 1.01
CA GLU A 134 -21.78 -5.13 0.79
C GLU A 134 -20.53 -4.24 0.62
N SER A 135 -20.69 -3.07 0.01
CA SER A 135 -19.62 -2.07 -0.11
C SER A 135 -19.22 -1.52 1.25
N GLU A 136 -20.20 -1.15 2.08
CA GLU A 136 -19.97 -0.65 3.45
C GLU A 136 -19.24 -1.67 4.32
N LYS A 137 -19.64 -2.96 4.26
CA LYS A 137 -18.97 -4.04 4.99
C LYS A 137 -17.51 -4.18 4.56
N ALA A 138 -17.23 -4.25 3.26
CA ALA A 138 -15.86 -4.35 2.75
C ALA A 138 -15.01 -3.11 3.10
N ASN A 139 -15.62 -1.92 3.12
CA ASN A 139 -14.92 -0.71 3.52
C ASN A 139 -14.58 -0.70 5.02
N GLU A 140 -15.48 -1.18 5.87
CA GLU A 140 -15.24 -1.29 7.30
C GLU A 140 -14.14 -2.32 7.62
N GLU A 141 -14.16 -3.47 6.95
CA GLU A 141 -13.08 -4.47 7.02
C GLU A 141 -11.74 -3.84 6.62
N SER A 142 -11.67 -3.13 5.50
CA SER A 142 -10.45 -2.41 5.09
C SER A 142 -9.98 -1.38 6.12
N ARG A 143 -10.91 -0.70 6.82
CA ARG A 143 -10.58 0.30 7.84
C ARG A 143 -9.96 -0.34 9.08
N LEU A 144 -10.43 -1.52 9.47
CA LEU A 144 -9.87 -2.27 10.60
C LEU A 144 -8.42 -2.71 10.31
N LEU A 145 -8.14 -3.18 9.10
CA LEU A 145 -6.78 -3.58 8.70
C LEU A 145 -5.81 -2.40 8.45
N ASN A 146 -6.31 -1.18 8.21
CA ASN A 146 -5.46 0.00 7.93
C ASN A 146 -4.67 0.51 9.14
N LYS A 147 -5.19 0.37 10.37
CA LYS A 147 -4.50 0.87 11.58
C LYS A 147 -3.11 0.26 11.77
N PRO A 148 -2.96 -1.07 11.77
CA PRO A 148 -1.65 -1.70 11.94
C PRO A 148 -0.66 -1.34 10.81
N HIS A 149 -1.15 -1.05 9.61
CA HIS A 149 -0.31 -0.66 8.47
C HIS A 149 0.37 0.70 8.71
N HIS A 150 -0.38 1.68 9.21
CA HIS A 150 0.15 3.01 9.49
C HIS A 150 1.31 2.98 10.52
N ASP A 151 1.18 2.15 11.55
CA ASP A 151 2.20 2.03 12.58
C ASP A 151 3.50 1.37 12.05
N LEU A 152 3.37 0.42 11.11
CA LEU A 152 4.52 -0.16 10.40
C LEU A 152 5.23 0.86 9.50
N GLU A 153 4.49 1.74 8.81
CA GLU A 153 5.07 2.80 8.00
C GLU A 153 5.86 3.81 8.86
N ILE A 154 5.33 4.19 10.02
CA ILE A 154 6.03 5.09 10.95
C ILE A 154 7.33 4.42 11.43
N ALA A 155 7.29 3.14 11.82
CA ALA A 155 8.48 2.41 12.23
C ALA A 155 9.56 2.38 11.12
N MET A 156 9.16 2.19 9.87
CA MET A 156 10.06 2.23 8.71
C MET A 156 10.77 3.58 8.56
N ILE A 157 10.05 4.69 8.73
CA ILE A 157 10.63 6.04 8.64
C ILE A 157 11.75 6.21 9.69
N PHE A 158 11.55 5.74 10.92
CA PHE A 158 12.57 5.80 11.97
C PHE A 158 13.81 4.96 11.66
N PHE A 159 13.65 3.80 11.01
CA PHE A 159 14.79 3.00 10.53
C PHE A 159 15.58 3.72 9.44
N GLN A 160 14.89 4.38 8.50
CA GLN A 160 15.56 5.12 7.43
C GLN A 160 16.32 6.35 7.95
N ILE A 161 15.78 7.03 8.97
CA ILE A 161 16.48 8.10 9.68
C ILE A 161 17.73 7.53 10.38
N ALA A 162 17.62 6.38 11.04
CA ALA A 162 18.75 5.74 11.72
C ALA A 162 19.87 5.34 10.73
N ILE A 163 19.52 4.77 9.58
CA ILE A 163 20.47 4.43 8.50
C ILE A 163 21.15 5.70 7.95
N SER A 164 20.37 6.76 7.72
CA SER A 164 20.91 8.04 7.23
C SER A 164 21.90 8.66 8.21
N LEU A 165 21.57 8.66 9.50
CA LEU A 165 22.45 9.15 10.56
C LEU A 165 23.70 8.27 10.72
N ALA A 166 23.58 6.95 10.54
CA ALA A 166 24.70 6.03 10.53
C ALA A 166 25.67 6.35 9.37
N SER A 167 25.15 6.56 8.15
CA SER A 167 25.96 6.96 6.99
C SER A 167 26.71 8.28 7.22
N ILE A 168 26.02 9.32 7.73
CA ILE A 168 26.66 10.61 8.05
C ILE A 168 27.70 10.44 9.16
N THR A 169 27.45 9.56 10.14
CA THR A 169 28.41 9.26 11.21
C THR A 169 29.69 8.63 10.66
N ALA A 170 29.59 7.72 9.68
CA ALA A 170 30.76 7.09 9.05
C ALA A 170 31.67 8.13 8.37
N LEU A 171 31.08 9.14 7.72
CA LEU A 171 31.80 10.22 7.02
C LEU A 171 32.36 11.27 7.98
N THR A 172 31.58 11.67 8.99
CA THR A 172 31.93 12.81 9.87
C THR A 172 32.68 12.38 11.14
N ARG A 173 32.70 11.08 11.45
CA ARG A 173 33.28 10.47 12.67
C ARG A 173 32.75 11.09 13.99
N ARG A 174 31.59 11.75 13.96
CA ARG A 174 30.99 12.40 15.14
C ARG A 174 30.15 11.41 15.94
N ARG A 175 30.61 11.04 17.14
CA ARG A 175 29.94 10.06 18.01
C ARG A 175 28.52 10.45 18.44
N TRP A 176 28.19 11.74 18.54
CA TRP A 176 26.83 12.17 18.91
C TRP A 176 25.79 11.82 17.84
N LEU A 177 26.18 11.83 16.55
CA LEU A 177 25.31 11.40 15.45
C LEU A 177 25.02 9.91 15.51
N PHE A 178 25.99 9.12 15.97
CA PHE A 178 25.79 7.69 16.21
C PHE A 178 24.76 7.44 17.32
N VAL A 179 24.86 8.18 18.43
CA VAL A 179 23.90 8.10 19.54
C VAL A 179 22.50 8.51 19.08
N ALA A 180 22.38 9.56 18.28
CA ALA A 180 21.11 9.97 17.68
C ALA A 180 20.51 8.86 16.77
N GLY A 181 21.35 8.20 15.96
CA GLY A 181 20.95 7.06 15.15
C GLY A 181 20.49 5.86 15.98
N LEU A 182 21.19 5.56 17.07
CA LEU A 182 20.84 4.48 18.01
C LEU A 182 19.47 4.73 18.67
N VAL A 183 19.22 5.97 19.12
CA VAL A 183 17.93 6.38 19.69
C VAL A 183 16.81 6.26 18.66
N SER A 184 17.02 6.72 17.43
CA SER A 184 16.05 6.57 16.34
C SER A 184 15.73 5.10 16.06
N ALA A 185 16.75 4.23 16.02
CA ALA A 185 16.55 2.80 15.83
C ALA A 185 15.79 2.14 16.99
N ALA A 186 16.08 2.52 18.24
CA ALA A 186 15.34 2.03 19.40
C ALA A 186 13.85 2.42 19.36
N ILE A 187 13.55 3.65 18.93
CA ILE A 187 12.17 4.11 18.70
C ILE A 187 11.50 3.28 17.60
N GLY A 188 12.20 3.06 16.47
CA GLY A 188 11.69 2.22 15.37
C GLY A 188 11.39 0.78 15.80
N ILE A 189 12.28 0.14 16.57
CA ILE A 189 12.05 -1.20 17.13
C ILE A 189 10.87 -1.20 18.09
N GLY A 190 10.75 -0.18 18.96
CA GLY A 190 9.64 -0.06 19.90
C GLY A 190 8.28 0.06 19.18
N LEU A 191 8.20 0.92 18.17
CA LEU A 191 7.00 1.08 17.35
C LEU A 191 6.67 -0.20 16.57
N TRP A 192 7.67 -0.87 16.01
CA TRP A 192 7.48 -2.16 15.35
C TRP A 192 6.93 -3.23 16.32
N GLY A 193 7.46 -3.29 17.55
CA GLY A 193 6.95 -4.18 18.59
C GLY A 193 5.50 -3.88 18.98
N VAL A 194 5.14 -2.61 19.12
CA VAL A 194 3.74 -2.20 19.39
C VAL A 194 2.82 -2.59 18.23
N ALA A 195 3.25 -2.37 16.99
CA ALA A 195 2.50 -2.76 15.81
C ALA A 195 2.25 -4.28 15.75
N LEU A 196 3.27 -5.10 16.08
CA LEU A 196 3.14 -6.55 16.17
C LEU A 196 2.14 -6.99 17.25
N VAL A 197 2.14 -6.35 18.43
CA VAL A 197 1.20 -6.65 19.51
C VAL A 197 -0.23 -6.26 19.15
N MET A 198 -0.43 -5.17 18.39
CA MET A 198 -1.76 -4.80 17.90
C MET A 198 -2.29 -5.72 16.78
N MET A 199 -1.40 -6.45 16.09
CA MET A 199 -1.77 -7.42 15.05
C MET A 199 -2.09 -8.82 15.60
N ALA A 200 -1.65 -9.15 16.82
CA ALA A 200 -1.84 -10.45 17.48
C ALA A 200 -3.14 -10.51 18.30
#